data_AF-A0A453LNQ2-F1
#
_entry.id   AF-A0A453LNQ2-F1
#
_cell.length_a   1.000
_cell.length_b   1.000
_cell.length_c   1.000
_cell.angle_alpha   90.00
_cell.angle_beta   90.00
_cell.angle_gamma   90.00
#
_symmetry.space_group_name_H-M   'P 1'
#
loop_
_entity.id
_entity.type
_entity.pdbx_description
1 polymer ?
#
loop_
_entity_poly.entity_id
_entity_poly.type
_entity_poly.pdbx_seq_one_letter_code
_entity_poly.pdbx_strand_id
1 'polypeptide(L)'
;AASPSVPRNKIDTPPTHHTNRQASSLAAGARTMRFQGPRCSFREDATDMAGAIFMSNSETRDHCFNTGVFGLPPEYGPFVANVKQGMPLFLFDYTFRKLYGVFEAASDGGMDISRTAFRSTGRTYPAQVIRSCHIPLDY
;
A
#
# COMPACT_ATOMS: atom_id res chain seq x y z
N ALA A 1 18.19 25.17 66.23
CA ALA A 1 18.93 24.15 66.99
C ALA A 1 18.10 22.88 67.05
N ALA A 2 18.75 21.72 66.84
CA ALA A 2 18.24 20.34 66.93
C ALA A 2 17.25 19.84 65.84
N SER A 3 17.79 19.23 64.77
CA SER A 3 17.31 17.92 64.25
C SER A 3 17.95 16.82 65.13
N PRO A 4 17.54 15.52 65.19
CA PRO A 4 17.23 14.57 64.08
C PRO A 4 16.04 13.62 64.47
N SER A 5 15.60 12.54 63.78
CA SER A 5 16.30 11.34 63.31
C SER A 5 15.32 10.38 62.58
N VAL A 6 15.85 9.60 61.64
CA VAL A 6 15.17 8.54 60.85
C VAL A 6 15.55 7.14 61.40
N PRO A 7 14.68 6.12 61.27
CA PRO A 7 15.12 4.80 60.77
C PRO A 7 14.10 4.21 59.75
N ARG A 8 14.46 3.82 58.50
CA ARG A 8 15.17 2.64 57.95
C ARG A 8 14.42 1.29 58.02
N ASN A 9 13.96 0.87 56.82
CA ASN A 9 13.77 -0.47 56.21
C ASN A 9 12.91 -1.56 56.87
N LYS A 10 12.09 -2.23 56.04
CA LYS A 10 12.22 -3.68 55.74
C LYS A 10 11.47 -4.05 54.45
N ILE A 11 12.18 -4.82 53.62
CA ILE A 11 11.77 -5.52 52.41
C ILE A 11 11.12 -6.83 52.86
N ASP A 12 9.96 -7.21 52.34
CA ASP A 12 9.47 -8.60 52.32
C ASP A 12 8.49 -8.80 51.14
N THR A 13 8.84 -9.73 50.25
CA THR A 13 7.99 -10.38 49.24
C THR A 13 8.15 -11.91 49.44
N PRO A 14 7.33 -12.80 48.84
CA PRO A 14 5.87 -12.96 48.73
C PRO A 14 5.41 -14.24 49.51
N PRO A 15 4.15 -14.73 49.41
CA PRO A 15 3.91 -15.78 48.42
C PRO A 15 2.51 -15.78 47.76
N THR A 16 2.48 -16.37 46.58
CA THR A 16 1.36 -16.68 45.71
C THR A 16 0.52 -17.85 46.25
N HIS A 17 -0.82 -17.78 46.20
CA HIS A 17 -1.72 -18.78 45.55
C HIS A 17 -3.23 -18.60 45.90
N HIS A 18 -4.06 -18.55 44.84
CA HIS A 18 -5.42 -19.16 44.71
C HIS A 18 -6.57 -18.61 45.60
N THR A 19 -7.84 -18.37 45.19
CA THR A 19 -8.71 -18.77 44.06
C THR A 19 -9.95 -17.85 44.08
N ASN A 20 -10.55 -17.47 42.93
CA ASN A 20 -12.02 -17.44 42.72
C ASN A 20 -12.32 -17.14 41.23
N ARG A 21 -12.64 -18.16 40.41
CA ARG A 21 -13.99 -18.59 39.99
C ARG A 21 -14.76 -17.58 39.12
N GLN A 22 -14.77 -17.91 37.82
CA GLN A 22 -15.83 -17.74 36.82
C GLN A 22 -16.44 -16.35 36.60
N ALA A 23 -16.07 -15.76 35.47
CA ALA A 23 -17.01 -15.05 34.60
C ALA A 23 -16.81 -15.55 33.17
N SER A 24 -17.67 -16.47 32.74
CA SER A 24 -17.82 -16.86 31.34
C SER A 24 -18.56 -15.74 30.61
N SER A 25 -17.89 -15.05 29.69
CA SER A 25 -18.58 -14.34 28.61
C SER A 25 -17.94 -14.74 27.28
N LEU A 26 -18.71 -15.51 26.51
CA LEU A 26 -18.49 -15.78 25.11
C LEU A 26 -18.37 -14.45 24.36
N ALA A 27 -17.17 -14.14 23.86
CA ALA A 27 -17.00 -13.15 22.81
C ALA A 27 -16.30 -13.85 21.65
N ALA A 28 -17.04 -13.90 20.54
CA ALA A 28 -16.76 -14.62 19.33
C ALA A 28 -15.29 -14.51 18.90
N GLY A 29 -14.74 -15.63 18.42
CA GLY A 29 -13.53 -15.63 17.62
C GLY A 29 -13.75 -14.71 16.42
N ALA A 30 -13.36 -13.44 16.57
CA ALA A 30 -13.08 -12.58 15.46
C ALA A 30 -11.89 -13.21 14.78
N ARG A 31 -12.16 -14.07 13.78
CA ARG A 31 -11.22 -14.32 12.71
C ARG A 31 -10.95 -12.93 12.17
N THR A 32 -9.85 -12.32 12.63
CA THR A 32 -9.28 -11.16 11.97
C THR A 32 -9.04 -11.65 10.56
N MET A 33 -10.00 -11.38 9.67
CA MET A 33 -9.75 -11.33 8.26
C MET A 33 -8.62 -10.34 8.18
N ARG A 34 -7.39 -10.86 8.07
CA ARG A 34 -6.29 -10.07 7.54
C ARG A 34 -6.90 -9.51 6.28
N PHE A 35 -7.08 -8.19 6.24
CA PHE A 35 -7.46 -7.51 5.03
C PHE A 35 -6.26 -7.73 4.11
N GLN A 36 -6.23 -8.90 3.47
CA GLN A 36 -5.39 -9.14 2.33
C GLN A 36 -5.99 -8.16 1.35
N GLY A 37 -5.34 -6.99 1.26
CA GLY A 37 -5.52 -6.08 0.16
C GLY A 37 -5.42 -6.89 -1.16
N PRO A 38 -5.78 -6.28 -2.29
CA PRO A 38 -5.69 -6.95 -3.58
C PRO A 38 -4.36 -7.71 -3.63
N ARG A 39 -4.41 -9.02 -3.99
CA ARG A 39 -3.20 -9.84 -4.12
C ARG A 39 -2.35 -9.19 -5.21
N CYS A 40 -1.53 -8.23 -4.81
CA CYS A 40 -0.50 -7.66 -5.63
C CYS A 40 0.39 -8.87 -5.89
N SER A 41 0.43 -9.30 -7.15
CA SER A 41 1.19 -10.47 -7.58
C SER A 41 2.67 -10.12 -7.55
N PHE A 42 3.19 -9.96 -6.34
CA PHE A 42 4.60 -9.91 -6.05
C PHE A 42 5.14 -11.33 -6.06
N ARG A 43 6.33 -11.46 -6.63
CA ARG A 43 7.15 -12.63 -6.40
C ARG A 43 7.65 -12.55 -4.96
N GLU A 44 7.17 -13.44 -4.09
CA GLU A 44 7.55 -13.46 -2.66
C GLU A 44 9.06 -13.70 -2.46
N ASP A 45 9.75 -14.22 -3.48
CA ASP A 45 11.19 -14.44 -3.55
C ASP A 45 11.98 -13.29 -4.20
N ALA A 46 11.31 -12.27 -4.74
CA ALA A 46 11.97 -11.14 -5.38
C ALA A 46 12.15 -9.99 -4.39
N THR A 47 13.41 -9.66 -4.11
CA THR A 47 13.78 -8.50 -3.29
C THR A 47 13.34 -7.18 -3.93
N ASP A 48 13.34 -7.14 -5.27
CA ASP A 48 13.00 -5.95 -6.06
C ASP A 48 11.99 -6.30 -7.16
N MET A 49 11.07 -5.37 -7.42
CA MET A 49 10.13 -5.48 -8.53
C MET A 49 10.84 -5.15 -9.85
N ALA A 50 10.75 -6.03 -10.85
CA ALA A 50 11.40 -5.82 -12.16
C ALA A 50 10.56 -4.94 -13.11
N GLY A 51 9.27 -4.77 -12.82
CA GLY A 51 8.33 -3.97 -13.62
C GLY A 51 6.91 -4.09 -13.09
N ALA A 52 6.00 -3.27 -13.60
CA ALA A 52 4.61 -3.20 -13.13
C ALA A 52 3.61 -3.15 -14.28
N ILE A 53 2.52 -3.92 -14.17
CA ILE A 53 1.40 -3.88 -15.11
C ILE A 53 0.24 -3.13 -14.47
N PHE A 54 -0.20 -2.04 -15.11
CA PHE A 54 -1.35 -1.25 -14.73
C PHE A 54 -2.56 -1.66 -15.55
N MET A 55 -3.63 -2.04 -14.86
CA MET A 55 -4.90 -2.42 -15.47
C MET A 55 -5.78 -1.18 -15.61
N SER A 56 -6.35 -0.98 -16.79
CA SER A 56 -7.23 0.14 -17.11
C SER A 56 -8.39 -0.32 -17.98
N ASN A 57 -9.41 0.54 -18.12
CA ASN A 57 -10.38 0.46 -19.21
C ASN A 57 -10.11 1.56 -20.23
N SER A 58 -10.86 1.58 -21.32
CA SER A 58 -10.65 2.53 -22.41
C SER A 58 -10.77 4.00 -22.01
N GLU A 59 -11.66 4.35 -21.08
CA GLU A 59 -11.80 5.73 -20.58
C GLU A 59 -10.59 6.15 -19.73
N THR A 60 -10.25 5.34 -18.73
CA THR A 60 -9.11 5.59 -17.84
C THR A 60 -7.77 5.54 -18.57
N ARG A 61 -7.66 4.69 -19.61
CA ARG A 61 -6.52 4.63 -20.52
C ARG A 61 -6.28 5.98 -21.19
N ASP A 62 -7.32 6.64 -21.70
CA ASP A 62 -7.16 7.95 -22.36
C ASP A 62 -6.71 9.03 -21.38
N HIS A 63 -7.20 8.98 -20.14
CA HIS A 63 -6.67 9.82 -19.06
C HIS A 63 -5.19 9.52 -18.76
N CYS A 64 -4.80 8.25 -18.68
CA CYS A 64 -3.40 7.85 -18.51
C CYS A 64 -2.51 8.35 -19.67
N PHE A 65 -3.04 8.38 -20.89
CA PHE A 65 -2.32 8.92 -22.05
C PHE A 65 -2.16 10.43 -22.02
N ASN A 66 -3.25 11.14 -21.76
CA ASN A 66 -3.27 12.61 -21.77
C ASN A 66 -2.51 13.23 -20.58
N THR A 67 -2.53 12.58 -19.42
CA THR A 67 -1.90 13.12 -18.20
C THR A 67 -0.47 12.65 -18.00
N GLY A 68 -0.06 11.56 -18.65
CA GLY A 68 1.23 10.91 -18.37
C GLY A 68 1.31 10.26 -17.00
N VAL A 69 0.16 10.01 -16.34
CA VAL A 69 0.09 9.42 -15.00
C VAL A 69 -0.66 8.10 -15.05
N PHE A 70 -0.07 7.06 -14.48
CA PHE A 70 -0.77 5.83 -14.17
C PHE A 70 -1.34 5.90 -12.77
N GLY A 71 -2.64 5.61 -12.63
CA GLY A 71 -3.35 5.72 -11.37
C GLY A 71 -4.05 4.41 -11.01
N LEU A 72 -3.97 4.05 -9.73
CA LEU A 72 -4.68 2.94 -9.11
C LEU A 72 -5.50 3.41 -7.90
N PRO A 73 -6.53 2.66 -7.51
CA PRO A 73 -7.23 2.85 -6.24
C PRO A 73 -6.27 2.83 -5.03
N PRO A 74 -6.65 3.45 -3.89
CA PRO A 74 -5.78 3.59 -2.73
C PRO A 74 -5.28 2.27 -2.14
N GLU A 75 -6.03 1.17 -2.29
CA GLU A 75 -5.62 -0.15 -1.83
C GLU A 75 -4.34 -0.69 -2.51
N TYR A 76 -3.94 -0.11 -3.65
CA TYR A 76 -2.68 -0.42 -4.34
C TYR A 76 -1.52 0.48 -3.94
N GLY A 77 -1.66 1.34 -2.92
CA GLY A 77 -0.57 2.15 -2.39
C GLY A 77 0.72 1.36 -2.11
N PRO A 78 0.66 0.21 -1.41
CA PRO A 78 1.83 -0.65 -1.21
C PRO A 78 2.43 -1.18 -2.52
N PHE A 79 1.60 -1.41 -3.55
CA PHE A 79 2.09 -1.83 -4.86
C PHE A 79 2.90 -0.72 -5.53
N VAL A 80 2.30 0.46 -5.60
CA VAL A 80 2.89 1.63 -6.25
C VAL A 80 4.16 2.09 -5.52
N ALA A 81 4.23 1.96 -4.18
CA ALA A 81 5.42 2.30 -3.40
C ALA A 81 6.68 1.49 -3.78
N ASN A 82 6.50 0.30 -4.38
CA ASN A 82 7.61 -0.52 -4.89
C ASN A 82 8.05 -0.12 -6.29
N VAL A 83 7.30 0.74 -7.00
CA VAL A 83 7.70 1.26 -8.31
C VAL A 83 8.78 2.32 -8.11
N LYS A 84 9.92 2.12 -8.77
CA LYS A 84 11.05 3.03 -8.80
C LYS A 84 11.19 3.69 -10.16
N GLN A 85 11.71 4.91 -10.16
CA GLN A 85 12.09 5.59 -11.39
C GLN A 85 13.01 4.69 -12.24
N GLY A 86 12.79 4.66 -13.55
CA GLY A 86 13.49 3.81 -14.51
C GLY A 86 12.88 2.42 -14.70
N MET A 87 11.91 2.02 -13.88
CA MET A 87 11.26 0.72 -14.03
C MET A 87 10.34 0.66 -15.26
N PRO A 88 10.31 -0.49 -15.98
CA PRO A 88 9.36 -0.69 -17.06
C PRO A 88 7.94 -0.85 -16.51
N LEU A 89 7.03 -0.05 -17.06
CA LEU A 89 5.59 -0.04 -16.77
C LEU A 89 4.84 -0.47 -18.02
N PHE A 90 3.78 -1.25 -17.83
CA PHE A 90 2.93 -1.72 -18.91
C PHE A 90 1.50 -1.27 -18.66
N LEU A 91 0.82 -0.77 -19.70
CA LEU A 91 -0.60 -0.43 -19.61
C LEU A 91 -1.44 -1.47 -20.36
N PHE A 92 -2.29 -2.18 -19.63
CA PHE A 92 -3.24 -3.13 -20.19
C PHE A 92 -4.66 -2.57 -20.09
N ASP A 93 -5.36 -2.51 -21.23
CA ASP A 93 -6.80 -2.21 -21.28
C ASP A 93 -7.59 -3.51 -21.33
N TYR A 94 -8.37 -3.77 -20.28
CA TYR A 94 -9.18 -4.99 -20.19
C TYR A 94 -10.46 -4.92 -21.03
N THR A 95 -10.93 -3.74 -21.45
CA THR A 95 -12.09 -3.59 -22.33
C THR A 95 -11.78 -4.14 -23.72
N PHE A 96 -10.64 -3.75 -24.30
CA PHE A 96 -10.18 -4.24 -25.60
C PHE A 96 -9.19 -5.42 -25.51
N ARG A 97 -8.83 -5.84 -24.29
CA ARG A 97 -7.81 -6.86 -24.03
C ARG A 97 -6.48 -6.56 -24.73
N LYS A 98 -6.06 -5.30 -24.71
CA LYS A 98 -4.87 -4.81 -25.43
C LYS A 98 -3.81 -4.31 -24.46
N LEU A 99 -2.57 -4.77 -24.67
CA LEU A 99 -1.37 -4.20 -24.06
C LEU A 99 -0.88 -3.04 -24.95
N TYR A 100 -0.89 -1.82 -24.43
CA TYR A 100 -0.58 -0.63 -25.24
C TYR A 100 0.91 -0.38 -25.46
N GLY A 101 1.77 -1.03 -24.68
CA GLY A 101 3.21 -0.97 -24.84
C GLY A 101 3.94 -0.88 -23.51
N VAL A 102 5.23 -0.60 -23.63
CA VAL A 102 6.15 -0.40 -22.52
C VAL A 102 6.36 1.09 -22.32
N PHE A 103 6.30 1.52 -21.08
CA PHE A 103 6.57 2.87 -20.61
C PHE A 103 7.67 2.78 -19.56
N GLU A 104 8.35 3.89 -19.31
CA GLU A 104 9.33 3.97 -18.22
C GLU A 104 8.74 4.81 -17.08
N ALA A 105 8.95 4.39 -15.84
CA ALA A 105 8.62 5.19 -14.67
C ALA A 105 9.52 6.43 -14.63
N ALA A 106 8.94 7.62 -14.84
CA ALA A 106 9.64 8.89 -14.74
C ALA A 106 9.78 9.36 -13.28
N SER A 107 9.07 8.73 -12.35
CA SER A 107 9.16 8.97 -10.91
C SER A 107 9.02 7.67 -10.13
N ASP A 108 9.45 7.69 -8.86
CA ASP A 108 8.99 6.73 -7.89
C ASP A 108 7.46 6.79 -7.77
N GLY A 109 6.85 5.64 -7.44
CA GLY A 109 5.43 5.60 -7.15
C GLY A 109 5.10 6.19 -5.80
N GLY A 110 3.94 6.84 -5.71
CA GLY A 110 3.49 7.51 -4.49
C GLY A 110 1.99 7.77 -4.47
N MET A 111 1.53 8.40 -3.39
CA MET A 111 0.14 8.80 -3.23
C MET A 111 -0.06 10.25 -3.68
N ASP A 112 -1.12 10.51 -4.43
CA ASP A 112 -1.61 11.82 -4.87
C ASP A 112 -0.57 12.69 -5.58
N ILE A 113 0.29 12.09 -6.41
CA ILE A 113 1.31 12.81 -7.19
C ILE A 113 0.68 13.94 -8.02
N SER A 114 -0.44 13.65 -8.68
CA SER A 114 -1.30 14.59 -9.39
C SER A 114 -2.74 14.44 -8.91
N ARG A 115 -3.20 15.41 -8.12
CA ARG A 115 -4.57 15.45 -7.59
C ARG A 115 -5.62 15.72 -8.68
N THR A 116 -5.20 16.18 -9.85
CA THR A 116 -6.11 16.58 -10.94
C THR A 116 -6.16 15.60 -12.10
N ALA A 117 -5.26 14.60 -12.15
CA ALA A 117 -5.13 13.69 -13.30
C ALA A 117 -6.45 12.98 -13.69
N PHE A 118 -7.27 12.61 -12.71
CA PHE A 118 -8.49 11.82 -12.95
C PHE A 118 -9.79 12.54 -12.57
N ARG A 119 -9.73 13.86 -12.31
CA ARG A 119 -10.86 14.62 -11.73
C ARG A 119 -12.12 14.59 -12.60
N SER A 120 -11.97 14.47 -13.92
CA SER A 120 -13.10 14.40 -14.87
C SER A 120 -13.82 13.05 -14.89
N THR A 121 -13.20 11.98 -14.38
CA THR A 121 -13.78 10.63 -14.41
C THR A 121 -14.82 10.37 -13.31
N GLY A 122 -14.95 11.29 -12.34
CA GLY A 122 -15.74 11.08 -11.13
C GLY A 122 -15.15 10.01 -10.17
N ARG A 123 -14.00 9.42 -10.52
CA ARG A 123 -13.26 8.44 -9.72
C ARG A 123 -11.92 9.02 -9.28
N THR A 124 -11.41 8.53 -8.16
CA THR A 124 -10.11 8.94 -7.63
C THR A 124 -9.12 7.79 -7.70
N TYR A 125 -7.93 8.09 -8.22
CA TYR A 125 -6.83 7.14 -8.32
C TYR A 125 -5.61 7.74 -7.61
N PRO A 126 -5.57 7.68 -6.27
CA PRO A 126 -4.53 8.35 -5.51
C PRO A 126 -3.19 7.60 -5.56
N ALA A 127 -3.14 6.28 -5.78
CA ALA A 127 -1.88 5.57 -5.94
C ALA A 127 -1.34 5.78 -7.36
N GLN A 128 -0.29 6.57 -7.53
CA GLN A 128 0.12 7.10 -8.83
C GLN A 128 1.61 6.90 -9.15
N VAL A 129 1.91 6.83 -10.45
CA VAL A 129 3.27 6.85 -11.01
C VAL A 129 3.29 7.77 -12.23
N ILE A 130 4.27 8.68 -12.33
CA ILE A 130 4.49 9.44 -13.57
C ILE A 130 5.24 8.53 -14.53
N ARG A 131 4.78 8.48 -15.78
CA ARG A 131 5.46 7.75 -16.84
C ARG A 131 6.08 8.70 -17.86
N SER A 132 7.17 8.27 -18.47
CA SER A 132 7.73 8.92 -19.65
C SER A 132 6.81 8.74 -20.87
N CYS A 133 7.04 9.58 -21.88
CA CYS A 133 6.43 9.45 -23.20
C CYS A 133 6.55 8.02 -23.70
N HIS A 134 5.54 7.55 -24.44
CA HIS A 134 5.56 6.23 -25.08
C HIS A 134 6.80 6.13 -25.96
N ILE A 135 7.63 5.11 -25.74
CA ILE A 135 8.59 4.69 -26.76
C ILE A 135 7.76 3.85 -27.72
N PRO A 136 7.46 4.34 -28.94
CA PRO A 136 6.80 3.50 -29.92
C PRO A 136 7.69 2.27 -30.14
N LEU A 137 7.11 1.09 -29.99
CA LEU A 137 7.72 -0.12 -30.53
C LEU A 137 7.61 0.02 -32.04
N ASP A 138 8.61 0.65 -32.65
CA ASP A 138 8.77 0.66 -34.09
C ASP A 138 8.93 -0.82 -34.52
N TYR A 139 7.88 -1.38 -35.12
CA TYR A 139 7.86 -2.68 -35.77
C TYR A 139 7.20 -2.55 -37.14
#